data_AF-A0A1S9CHV5-F1
#
_entry.id   AF-A0A1S9CHV5-F1
#
_cell.length_a   1.000
_cell.length_b   1.000
_cell.length_c   1.000
_cell.angle_alpha   90.00
_cell.angle_beta   90.00
_cell.angle_gamma   90.00
#
_symmetry.space_group_name_H-M   'P 1'
#
loop_
_entity.id
_entity.type
_entity.pdbx_description
1 polymer ?
#
loop_
_entity_poly.entity_id
_entity_poly.type
_entity_poly.pdbx_seq_one_letter_code
_entity_poly.pdbx_strand_id
1 'polypeptide(L)'
;MDKNFEELKDIYHDGYRCIHKESGDDLTLQLKNFEREKIVTIKSSDKMEIGKMENFLDTVEVETKLHGYDSICTQHEKEDL
;
A
#
# COMPACT_ATOMS: atom_id res chain seq x y z
N MET A 1 -7.83 2.53 -16.34
CA MET A 1 -6.88 1.50 -15.89
C MET A 1 -6.15 2.13 -14.73
N ASP A 2 -6.26 1.53 -13.55
CA ASP A 2 -5.82 2.13 -12.29
C ASP A 2 -4.41 1.61 -11.97
N LYS A 3 -3.45 1.99 -12.83
CA LYS A 3 -2.10 1.43 -12.83
C LYS A 3 -1.36 1.67 -11.51
N ASN A 4 -1.50 2.85 -10.91
CA ASN A 4 -0.85 3.20 -9.66
C ASN A 4 -1.51 2.48 -8.47
N PHE A 5 -2.82 2.19 -8.57
CA PHE A 5 -3.51 1.39 -7.56
C PHE A 5 -3.07 -0.08 -7.60
N GLU A 6 -2.94 -0.67 -8.79
CA GLU A 6 -2.38 -2.02 -8.92
C GLU A 6 -0.92 -2.06 -8.44
N GLU A 7 -0.09 -1.08 -8.83
CA GLU A 7 1.29 -0.97 -8.35
C GLU A 7 1.38 -0.85 -6.83
N LEU A 8 0.47 -0.08 -6.21
CA LEU A 8 0.41 0.04 -4.75
C LEU A 8 0.19 -1.31 -4.07
N LYS A 9 -0.75 -2.12 -4.58
CA LYS A 9 -1.03 -3.45 -4.04
C LYS A 9 0.15 -4.38 -4.20
N ASP A 10 0.77 -4.41 -5.38
CA ASP A 10 1.94 -5.25 -5.67
C ASP A 10 3.11 -4.88 -4.75
N ILE A 11 3.36 -3.59 -4.55
CA ILE A 11 4.42 -3.10 -3.66
C ILE A 11 4.15 -3.46 -2.19
N TYR A 12 2.89 -3.37 -1.75
CA TYR A 12 2.50 -3.81 -0.40
C TYR A 12 2.67 -5.32 -0.20
N HIS A 13 2.35 -6.12 -1.22
CA HIS A 13 2.59 -7.56 -1.24
C HIS A 13 4.09 -7.89 -1.15
N ASP A 14 4.94 -7.11 -1.82
CA ASP A 14 6.40 -7.18 -1.74
C ASP A 14 7.00 -6.70 -0.39
N GLY A 15 6.17 -6.46 0.61
CA GLY A 15 6.61 -6.13 1.97
C GLY A 15 7.00 -4.66 2.17
N TYR A 16 6.70 -3.78 1.21
CA TYR A 16 6.85 -2.34 1.45
C TYR A 16 5.71 -1.82 2.33
N ARG A 17 6.00 -0.76 3.09
CA ARG A 17 5.01 -0.03 3.89
C ARG A 17 5.10 1.46 3.62
N CYS A 18 3.94 2.12 3.55
CA CYS A 18 3.89 3.56 3.42
C CYS A 18 4.54 4.22 4.65
N ILE A 19 5.52 5.09 4.40
CA ILE A 19 6.21 5.88 5.43
C ILE A 19 5.90 7.38 5.33
N HIS A 20 5.35 7.81 4.20
CA HIS A 20 4.95 9.19 3.97
C HIS A 20 3.83 9.26 2.93
N LYS A 21 2.78 10.02 3.25
CA LYS A 21 1.66 10.32 2.37
C LYS A 21 1.52 11.84 2.27
N GLU A 22 1.51 12.33 1.04
CA GLU A 22 1.20 13.73 0.71
C GLU A 22 -0.04 13.72 -0.20
N SER A 23 -1.11 14.37 0.26
CA SER A 23 -2.40 14.42 -0.43
C SER A 23 -2.82 15.87 -0.64
N GLY A 24 -3.09 16.24 -1.90
CA GLY A 24 -3.60 17.54 -2.33
C GLY A 24 -4.46 17.38 -3.58
N ASP A 25 -4.12 18.10 -4.67
CA ASP A 25 -4.73 17.83 -5.98
C ASP A 25 -4.28 16.48 -6.57
N ASP A 26 -3.06 16.06 -6.22
CA ASP A 26 -2.47 14.76 -6.53
C ASP A 26 -2.16 14.00 -5.23
N LEU A 27 -1.95 12.69 -5.34
CA LEU A 27 -1.47 11.82 -4.26
C LEU A 27 -0.03 11.40 -4.52
N THR A 28 0.86 11.63 -3.57
CA THR A 28 2.22 11.08 -3.54
C THR A 28 2.39 10.17 -2.32
N LEU A 29 2.80 8.94 -2.55
CA LEU A 29 3.11 7.95 -1.52
C LEU A 29 4.59 7.59 -1.57
N GLN A 30 5.28 7.62 -0.44
CA GLN A 30 6.60 7.00 -0.29
C GLN A 30 6.48 5.73 0.53
N LEU A 31 6.95 4.63 -0.03
CA LEU A 31 6.89 3.30 0.56
C LEU A 31 8.29 2.76 0.77
N LYS A 32 8.57 2.19 1.94
CA LYS A 32 9.85 1.60 2.29
C LYS A 32 9.70 0.11 2.55
N ASN A 33 10.58 -0.68 1.95
CA ASN A 33 10.84 -2.05 2.40
C ASN A 33 12.07 -1.99 3.31
N PHE A 34 11.88 -2.38 4.56
CA PHE A 34 12.91 -2.28 5.60
C PHE A 34 13.96 -3.39 5.50
N GLU A 35 13.61 -4.55 4.95
CA GLU A 35 14.54 -5.67 4.74
C GLU A 35 15.49 -5.39 3.57
N ARG A 36 14.97 -4.77 2.51
CA ARG A 36 15.72 -4.45 1.28
C ARG A 36 16.33 -3.06 1.30
N GLU A 37 16.09 -2.28 2.36
CA GLU A 37 16.44 -0.87 2.52
C GLU A 37 16.13 0.00 1.28
N LYS A 38 15.03 -0.31 0.59
CA LYS A 38 14.63 0.36 -0.66
C LYS A 38 13.38 1.21 -0.43
N ILE A 39 13.35 2.37 -1.07
CA ILE A 39 12.19 3.27 -1.11
C ILE A 39 11.64 3.31 -2.53
N VAL A 40 10.32 3.29 -2.66
CA VAL A 40 9.59 3.51 -3.92
C VAL A 40 8.59 4.65 -3.71
N THR A 41 8.36 5.43 -4.76
CA THR A 41 7.40 6.52 -4.75
C THR A 41 6.33 6.26 -5.81
N ILE A 42 5.07 6.22 -5.39
CA ILE A 42 3.92 6.17 -6.29
C ILE A 42 3.27 7.55 -6.32
N LYS A 43 2.90 8.01 -7.53
CA LYS A 43 2.18 9.27 -7.72
C LYS A 43 0.97 9.06 -8.60
N SER A 44 -0.19 9.55 -8.17
CA SER A 44 -1.40 9.58 -8.98
C SER A 44 -2.03 10.97 -8.98
N SER A 45 -2.51 11.40 -10.14
CA SER A 45 -3.32 12.60 -10.34
C SER A 45 -4.76 12.27 -10.73
N ASP A 46 -5.11 10.98 -10.82
CA ASP A 46 -6.46 10.54 -11.16
C ASP A 46 -7.29 10.41 -9.88
N LYS A 47 -8.31 11.27 -9.74
CA LYS A 47 -9.12 11.34 -8.51
C LYS A 47 -9.82 10.03 -8.16
N MET A 48 -10.23 9.24 -9.16
CA MET A 48 -10.89 7.96 -8.91
C MET A 48 -9.89 6.92 -8.41
N GLU A 49 -8.69 6.91 -8.99
CA GLU A 49 -7.58 6.06 -8.56
C GLU A 49 -7.10 6.44 -7.16
N ILE A 50 -6.92 7.74 -6.88
CA ILE A 50 -6.56 8.28 -5.57
C ILE A 50 -7.51 7.76 -4.49
N GLY A 51 -8.83 7.86 -4.72
CA GLY A 51 -9.81 7.37 -3.75
C GLY A 51 -9.68 5.87 -3.45
N LYS A 52 -9.31 5.05 -4.44
CA LYS A 52 -9.05 3.61 -4.23
C LYS A 52 -7.77 3.39 -3.42
N MET A 53 -6.70 4.13 -3.74
CA MET A 53 -5.43 4.05 -3.03
C MET A 53 -5.57 4.46 -1.57
N GLU A 54 -6.30 5.54 -1.28
CA GLU A 54 -6.55 6.00 0.08
C GLU A 54 -7.39 4.99 0.87
N ASN A 55 -8.49 4.50 0.29
CA ASN A 55 -9.33 3.49 0.96
C ASN A 55 -8.55 2.20 1.28
N PHE A 56 -7.63 1.79 0.40
CA PHE A 56 -6.75 0.67 0.67
C PHE A 56 -5.82 0.94 1.86
N LEU A 57 -5.16 2.11 1.89
CA LEU A 57 -4.28 2.49 3.01
C LEU A 57 -5.04 2.62 4.34
N ASP A 58 -6.27 3.13 4.32
CA ASP A 58 -7.10 3.23 5.52
C ASP A 58 -7.47 1.83 6.04
N THR A 59 -7.76 0.89 5.15
CA THR A 59 -8.02 -0.52 5.51
C THR A 59 -6.77 -1.14 6.16
N VAL A 60 -5.59 -0.91 5.56
CA VAL A 60 -4.30 -1.34 6.12
C VAL A 60 -4.08 -0.81 7.54
N GLU A 61 -4.33 0.48 7.74
CA GLU A 61 -4.10 1.14 9.03
C GLU A 61 -5.04 0.60 10.11
N VAL A 62 -6.31 0.34 9.76
CA VAL A 62 -7.29 -0.27 10.68
C VAL A 62 -6.83 -1.66 11.11
N GLU A 63 -6.44 -2.51 10.17
CA GLU A 63 -5.92 -3.87 10.46
C GLU A 63 -4.68 -3.80 11.37
N THR A 64 -3.75 -2.88 11.06
CA THR A 64 -2.53 -2.69 11.85
C THR A 64 -2.83 -2.27 13.29
N LYS A 65 -3.80 -1.38 13.49
CA LYS A 65 -4.22 -0.93 14.83
C LYS A 65 -4.94 -2.01 15.62
N LEU A 66 -5.69 -2.88 14.94
CA LEU A 66 -6.43 -3.97 15.58
C LEU A 66 -5.50 -5.11 16.03
N HIS A 67 -4.52 -5.47 15.20
CA HIS A 67 -3.69 -6.65 15.41
C HIS A 67 -2.27 -6.34 15.94
N GLY A 68 -1.84 -5.08 15.86
CA GLY A 68 -0.47 -4.66 16.18
C GLY A 68 0.54 -4.94 15.07
N TYR A 69 0.10 -5.51 13.95
CA TYR A 69 0.86 -5.75 12.74
C TYR A 69 -0.08 -5.68 11.53
N ASP A 70 0.48 -5.34 10.37
CA ASP A 70 -0.25 -5.31 9.10
C ASP A 70 -0.35 -6.74 8.53
N SER A 71 -1.52 -7.36 8.63
CA SER A 71 -1.85 -8.72 8.17
C SER A 71 -1.95 -8.87 6.64
N ILE A 72 -1.82 -7.79 5.87
CA ILE A 72 -2.04 -7.83 4.41
C ILE A 72 -0.97 -8.65 3.68
N CYS A 73 0.15 -8.97 4.34
CA CYS A 73 1.21 -9.81 3.78
C CYS A 73 1.00 -11.33 3.88
N THR A 74 -0.09 -11.87 4.47
CA THR A 74 -0.13 -13.33 4.77
C THR A 74 -1.36 -14.11 4.28
N GLN A 75 -2.16 -13.59 3.35
CA GLN A 75 -3.27 -14.37 2.77
C GLN A 75 -2.98 -14.86 1.35
N HIS A 76 -1.85 -15.55 1.16
CA HIS A 76 -1.72 -16.63 0.18
C HIS A 76 -0.52 -17.50 0.56
N GLU A 77 -0.81 -18.58 1.30
CA GLU A 77 -0.09 -19.87 1.28
C GLU A 77 -0.63 -20.74 2.45
N LYS A 78 -1.90 -21.15 2.39
CA LYS A 78 -2.39 -22.39 3.03
C LYS A 78 -3.66 -22.92 2.33
N GLU A 79 -3.56 -23.15 1.02
CA GLU A 79 -4.35 -24.19 0.35
C GLU A 79 -3.40 -24.84 -0.65
N ASP A 80 -2.62 -25.81 -0.17
CA ASP A 80 -2.17 -27.02 -0.90
C ASP A 80 -1.05 -27.70 -0.11
N LEU A 81 -1.46 -28.55 0.85
CA LEU A 81 -0.96 -29.92 1.16
C LEU A 81 -1.41 -30.39 2.55
#